data_AF-A0A2G9QI94-F1
#
_entry.id   AF-A0A2G9QI94-F1
#
_cell.length_a   1.000
_cell.length_b   1.000
_cell.length_c   1.000
_cell.angle_alpha   90.00
_cell.angle_beta   90.00
_cell.angle_gamma   90.00
#
_symmetry.space_group_name_H-M   'P 1'
#
loop_
_entity.id
_entity.type
_entity.pdbx_description
1 polymer ?
#
loop_
_entity_poly.entity_id
_entity_poly.type
_entity_poly.pdbx_seq_one_letter_code
_entity_poly.pdbx_strand_id
1 'polypeptide(L)'
;MNTQKWCDIGYNFLVGEDGRVYEGRGWTTLGAHARSYNHISIGISFIGSFTNRAPNSAALNAARQLIACGVPRNFIRSNYVLKGHRNVNPTSCPGNSLYRVIQGWPHFRA
;
A
#
# COMPACT_ATOMS: atom_id res chain seq x y z
N MET A 1 -6.72 -19.83 -15.31
CA MET A 1 -7.34 -18.55 -14.84
C MET A 1 -7.72 -18.76 -13.38
N ASN A 2 -7.15 -17.96 -12.48
CA ASN A 2 -7.14 -18.27 -11.04
C ASN A 2 -8.48 -17.91 -10.35
N THR A 3 -8.66 -18.36 -9.11
CA THR A 3 -9.91 -18.30 -8.32
C THR A 3 -10.56 -16.91 -8.23
N GLN A 4 -9.79 -15.82 -8.34
CA GLN A 4 -10.32 -14.45 -8.27
C GLN A 4 -10.59 -13.80 -9.63
N LYS A 5 -10.25 -14.46 -10.76
CA LYS A 5 -10.47 -13.98 -12.14
C LYS A 5 -9.86 -12.58 -12.44
N TRP A 6 -8.84 -12.17 -11.69
CA TRP A 6 -8.13 -10.93 -11.95
C TRP A 6 -7.14 -11.08 -13.11
N CYS A 7 -6.93 -10.00 -13.85
CA CYS A 7 -5.96 -9.96 -14.96
C CYS A 7 -4.49 -9.99 -14.49
N ASP A 8 -4.26 -9.60 -13.22
CA ASP A 8 -2.94 -9.54 -12.58
C ASP A 8 -3.10 -9.49 -11.04
N ILE A 9 -1.99 -9.52 -10.28
CA ILE A 9 -1.95 -9.30 -8.83
C ILE A 9 -2.70 -8.03 -8.45
N GLY A 10 -3.39 -8.03 -7.31
CA GLY A 10 -4.33 -6.96 -6.96
C GLY A 10 -3.69 -5.61 -6.61
N TYR A 11 -2.42 -5.59 -6.21
CA TYR A 11 -1.74 -4.39 -5.71
C TYR A 11 -0.89 -3.73 -6.80
N ASN A 12 -0.70 -2.41 -6.70
CA ASN A 12 0.22 -1.68 -7.58
C ASN A 12 1.67 -1.98 -7.24
N PHE A 13 1.99 -2.02 -5.95
CA PHE A 13 3.33 -2.33 -5.46
C PHE A 13 3.26 -3.24 -4.23
N LEU A 14 4.32 -4.02 -4.06
CA LEU A 14 4.55 -4.81 -2.86
C LEU A 14 5.89 -4.41 -2.24
N VAL A 15 6.01 -4.52 -0.93
CA VAL A 15 7.23 -4.18 -0.20
C VAL A 15 7.63 -5.34 0.70
N GLY A 16 8.84 -5.85 0.49
CA GLY A 16 9.41 -6.93 1.30
C GLY A 16 10.21 -6.41 2.49
N GLU A 17 10.39 -7.26 3.51
CA GLU A 17 11.31 -7.02 4.62
C GLU A 17 12.79 -7.11 4.21
N ASP A 18 13.08 -7.47 2.97
CA ASP A 18 14.39 -7.28 2.34
C ASP A 18 14.65 -5.82 1.92
N GLY A 19 13.69 -4.91 2.16
CA GLY A 19 13.80 -3.49 1.83
C GLY A 19 13.58 -3.19 0.35
N ARG A 20 13.08 -4.15 -0.44
CA ARG A 20 12.81 -3.96 -1.87
C ARG A 20 11.35 -3.63 -2.13
N VAL A 21 11.13 -2.85 -3.17
CA VAL A 21 9.82 -2.62 -3.77
C VAL A 21 9.70 -3.54 -4.98
N TYR A 22 8.61 -4.28 -5.03
CA TYR A 22 8.25 -5.17 -6.13
C TYR A 22 7.09 -4.55 -6.89
N GLU A 23 7.23 -4.41 -8.20
CA GLU A 23 6.16 -3.91 -9.06
C GLU A 23 5.10 -4.99 -9.25
N GLY A 24 3.84 -4.64 -8.95
CA GLY A 24 2.66 -5.38 -9.37
C GLY A 24 2.08 -4.70 -10.60
N ARG A 25 0.91 -4.07 -10.44
CA ARG A 25 0.28 -3.30 -11.53
C ARG A 25 0.99 -1.97 -11.86
N GLY A 26 1.95 -1.54 -11.06
CA GLY A 26 2.72 -0.32 -11.30
C GLY A 26 1.88 0.96 -11.13
N TRP A 27 2.35 2.06 -11.72
CA TRP A 27 1.80 3.39 -11.48
C TRP A 27 0.52 3.73 -12.22
N THR A 28 0.34 3.20 -13.43
CA THR A 28 -0.67 3.67 -14.39
C THR A 28 -1.84 2.71 -14.55
N THR A 29 -1.74 1.49 -14.02
CA THR A 29 -2.76 0.46 -14.17
C THR A 29 -3.66 0.39 -12.94
N LEU A 30 -4.97 0.27 -13.18
CA LEU A 30 -5.99 0.17 -12.15
C LEU A 30 -5.78 -1.05 -11.24
N GLY A 31 -5.79 -0.83 -9.92
CA GLY A 31 -5.68 -1.86 -8.89
C GLY A 31 -6.91 -2.76 -8.74
N ALA A 32 -6.78 -3.84 -7.96
CA ALA A 32 -7.88 -4.67 -7.48
C ALA A 32 -7.79 -4.91 -5.95
N HIS A 33 -7.24 -3.94 -5.20
CA HIS A 33 -6.93 -4.07 -3.78
C HIS A 33 -7.99 -3.45 -2.85
N ALA A 34 -8.72 -2.42 -3.30
CA ALA A 34 -9.78 -1.77 -2.51
C ALA A 34 -10.92 -1.30 -3.41
N ARG A 35 -12.07 -1.99 -3.36
CA ARG A 35 -13.16 -1.90 -4.36
C ARG A 35 -13.53 -0.47 -4.78
N SER A 36 -13.82 0.40 -3.82
CA SER A 36 -14.24 1.80 -4.10
C SER A 36 -13.07 2.78 -4.31
N TYR A 37 -11.83 2.33 -4.14
CA TYR A 37 -10.62 3.17 -4.19
C TYR A 37 -9.67 2.80 -5.32
N ASN A 38 -9.86 1.65 -5.98
CA ASN A 38 -8.98 1.17 -7.06
C ASN A 38 -8.75 2.19 -8.19
N HIS A 39 -9.71 3.09 -8.45
CA HIS A 39 -9.64 4.08 -9.53
C HIS A 39 -9.04 5.43 -9.11
N ILE A 40 -8.76 5.63 -7.82
CA ILE A 40 -8.27 6.91 -7.24
C ILE A 40 -7.06 6.73 -6.31
N SER A 41 -6.47 5.54 -6.24
CA SER A 41 -5.40 5.25 -5.30
C SER A 41 -4.35 4.30 -5.87
N ILE A 42 -3.17 4.32 -5.25
CA ILE A 42 -2.09 3.36 -5.45
C ILE A 42 -2.09 2.41 -4.24
N GLY A 43 -2.28 1.11 -4.49
CA GLY A 43 -2.23 0.08 -3.45
C GLY A 43 -0.81 -0.43 -3.21
N ILE A 44 -0.29 -0.23 -2.00
CA ILE A 44 1.00 -0.74 -1.55
C ILE A 44 0.76 -1.82 -0.50
N SER A 45 1.20 -3.05 -0.75
CA SER A 45 1.09 -4.18 0.17
C SER A 45 2.43 -4.51 0.81
N PHE A 46 2.48 -4.66 2.13
CA PHE A 46 3.67 -5.21 2.79
C PHE A 46 3.58 -6.74 2.78
N ILE A 47 4.64 -7.41 2.34
CA ILE A 47 4.69 -8.88 2.27
C ILE A 47 4.88 -9.42 3.69
N GLY A 48 3.80 -9.95 4.29
CA GLY A 48 3.82 -10.56 5.61
C GLY A 48 2.52 -10.35 6.40
N SER A 49 2.51 -10.75 7.67
CA SER A 49 1.41 -10.54 8.60
C SER A 49 1.81 -9.63 9.75
N PHE A 50 1.21 -8.43 9.81
CA PHE A 50 1.62 -7.36 10.74
C PHE A 50 0.56 -7.04 11.79
N THR A 51 -0.19 -8.06 12.22
CA THR A 51 -1.14 -7.92 13.32
C THR A 51 -0.40 -7.68 14.63
N ASN A 52 0.59 -8.52 14.95
CA ASN A 52 1.26 -8.55 16.27
C ASN A 52 2.70 -8.03 16.26
N ARG A 53 3.24 -7.66 15.09
CA ARG A 53 4.57 -7.04 14.95
C ARG A 53 4.55 -6.04 13.80
N ALA A 54 5.38 -5.01 13.87
CA ALA A 54 5.58 -4.08 12.76
C ALA A 54 6.50 -4.70 11.69
N PRO A 55 6.43 -4.26 10.41
CA PRO A 55 7.49 -4.52 9.45
C PRO A 55 8.80 -3.91 9.93
N ASN A 56 9.91 -4.50 9.51
CA ASN A 56 11.23 -3.95 9.80
C ASN A 56 11.46 -2.56 9.17
N SER A 57 12.51 -1.87 9.63
CA SER A 57 12.82 -0.52 9.18
C SER A 57 13.10 -0.44 7.67
N ALA A 58 13.70 -1.49 7.08
CA ALA A 58 13.99 -1.55 5.66
C ALA A 58 12.69 -1.47 4.81
N ALA A 59 11.68 -2.28 5.15
CA ALA A 59 10.38 -2.22 4.48
C ALA A 59 9.68 -0.87 4.67
N LEU A 60 9.68 -0.34 5.90
CA LEU A 60 9.05 0.96 6.19
C LEU A 60 9.75 2.10 5.43
N ASN A 61 11.07 2.05 5.28
CA ASN A 61 11.84 3.02 4.50
C ASN A 61 11.53 2.91 3.01
N ALA A 62 11.50 1.69 2.47
CA ALA A 62 11.19 1.44 1.06
C ALA A 62 9.81 1.96 0.67
N ALA A 63 8.79 1.72 1.50
CA ALA A 63 7.45 2.25 1.26
C ALA A 63 7.39 3.78 1.29
N ARG A 64 8.10 4.42 2.25
CA ARG A 64 8.17 5.90 2.31
C ARG A 64 8.89 6.48 1.09
N GLN A 65 10.01 5.87 0.67
CA GLN A 65 10.74 6.28 -0.52
C GLN A 65 9.91 6.10 -1.80
N LEU A 66 9.13 5.01 -1.89
CA LEU A 66 8.22 4.78 -2.99
C LEU A 66 7.16 5.89 -3.10
N ILE A 67 6.51 6.25 -1.99
CA ILE A 67 5.53 7.33 -1.94
C ILE A 67 6.21 8.65 -2.34
N ALA A 68 7.37 8.96 -1.75
CA ALA A 68 8.13 10.17 -2.05
C ALA A 68 8.57 10.25 -3.51
N CYS A 69 8.88 9.12 -4.15
CA CYS A 69 9.23 9.04 -5.57
C CYS A 69 8.00 9.28 -6.49
N GLY A 70 6.82 8.81 -6.09
CA GLY A 70 5.59 8.97 -6.86
C GLY A 70 5.10 10.42 -6.93
N VAL A 71 5.37 11.23 -5.91
CA VAL A 71 4.91 12.64 -5.82
C VAL A 71 5.47 13.55 -6.92
N PRO A 72 6.80 13.73 -7.07
CA PRO A 72 7.36 14.61 -8.10
C PRO A 72 7.11 14.11 -9.53
N ARG A 73 6.78 12.82 -9.69
CA ARG A 73 6.45 12.19 -10.97
C ARG A 73 4.96 12.32 -11.33
N ASN A 74 4.16 13.00 -10.51
CA ASN A 74 2.71 13.17 -10.66
C ASN A 74 1.90 11.86 -10.66
N PHE A 75 2.48 10.74 -10.20
CA PHE A 75 1.73 9.50 -9.97
C PHE A 75 0.97 9.53 -8.65
N ILE A 76 1.45 10.32 -7.68
CA ILE A 76 0.79 10.60 -6.42
C ILE A 76 0.65 12.12 -6.30
N ARG A 77 -0.55 12.62 -5.98
CA ARG A 77 -0.74 14.07 -5.78
C ARG A 77 0.03 14.53 -4.55
N SER A 78 0.57 15.75 -4.56
CA SER A 78 1.31 16.30 -3.41
C SER A 78 0.46 16.41 -2.14
N ASN A 79 -0.85 16.58 -2.28
CA ASN A 79 -1.83 16.59 -1.19
C ASN A 79 -2.55 15.23 -1.01
N TYR A 80 -1.89 14.12 -1.34
CA TYR A 80 -2.46 12.79 -1.16
C TYR A 80 -2.93 12.53 0.27
N VAL A 81 -3.81 11.54 0.41
CA VAL A 81 -4.27 11.03 1.69
C VAL A 81 -3.78 9.60 1.85
N LEU A 82 -3.06 9.33 2.94
CA LEU A 82 -2.65 7.98 3.31
C LEU A 82 -3.73 7.32 4.16
N LYS A 83 -4.13 6.11 3.78
CA LYS A 83 -5.13 5.30 4.48
C LYS A 83 -4.63 3.88 4.68
N GLY A 84 -5.02 3.25 5.79
CA GLY A 84 -4.98 1.80 5.92
C GLY A 84 -6.13 1.14 5.17
N HIS A 85 -5.99 -0.12 4.76
CA HIS A 85 -7.06 -0.82 4.02
C HIS A 85 -8.37 -0.92 4.80
N ARG A 86 -8.27 -1.08 6.14
CA ARG A 86 -9.41 -1.03 7.07
C ARG A 86 -10.19 0.28 7.09
N ASN A 87 -9.60 1.39 6.62
CA ASN A 87 -10.30 2.68 6.53
C ASN A 87 -11.25 2.75 5.33
N VAL A 88 -11.12 1.83 4.38
CA VAL A 88 -11.86 1.88 3.10
C VAL A 88 -12.64 0.61 2.79
N ASN A 89 -12.38 -0.48 3.52
CA ASN A 89 -13.12 -1.74 3.45
C ASN A 89 -13.23 -2.39 4.84
N PRO A 90 -14.23 -3.25 5.08
CA PRO A 90 -14.37 -4.00 6.33
C PRO A 90 -13.33 -5.14 6.37
N THR A 91 -12.11 -4.83 6.81
CA THR A 91 -10.99 -5.78 6.88
C THR A 91 -10.07 -5.48 8.07
N SER A 92 -9.32 -6.47 8.53
CA SER A 92 -8.24 -6.28 9.51
C SER A 92 -6.94 -5.78 8.89
N CYS A 93 -6.81 -5.78 7.56
CA CYS A 93 -5.64 -5.24 6.85
C CYS A 93 -5.44 -3.74 7.18
N PRO A 94 -4.21 -3.25 7.41
CA PRO A 94 -2.90 -3.89 7.20
C PRO A 94 -2.35 -4.65 8.44
N GLY A 95 -3.20 -5.03 9.39
CA GLY A 95 -2.79 -5.56 10.69
C GLY A 95 -2.56 -4.44 11.71
N ASN A 96 -2.81 -4.73 13.01
CA ASN A 96 -2.84 -3.71 14.06
C ASN A 96 -1.50 -3.00 14.27
N SER A 97 -0.39 -3.73 14.17
CA SER A 97 0.94 -3.15 14.42
C SER A 97 1.39 -2.26 13.26
N LEU A 98 1.21 -2.69 12.00
CA LEU A 98 1.49 -1.82 10.85
C LEU A 98 0.52 -0.64 10.79
N TYR A 99 -0.76 -0.85 11.09
CA TYR A 99 -1.73 0.25 11.15
C TYR A 99 -1.29 1.35 12.14
N ARG A 100 -0.84 0.96 13.34
CA ARG A 100 -0.30 1.89 14.34
C ARG A 100 0.91 2.68 13.83
N VAL A 101 1.79 2.04 13.06
CA VAL A 101 2.96 2.71 12.46
C VAL A 101 2.54 3.78 11.46
N ILE A 102 1.65 3.44 10.50
CA ILE A 102 1.24 4.38 9.45
C ILE A 102 0.37 5.52 9.98
N GLN A 103 -0.29 5.36 11.14
CA GLN A 103 -0.97 6.46 11.82
C GLN A 103 -0.02 7.61 12.19
N GLY A 104 1.27 7.33 12.40
CA GLY A 104 2.30 8.33 12.65
C GLY A 104 2.92 8.93 11.39
N TRP A 105 2.51 8.49 10.19
CA TRP A 105 3.10 9.00 8.94
C TRP A 105 2.42 10.30 8.50
N PRO A 106 3.15 11.17 7.76
CA PRO A 106 2.56 12.32 7.09
C PRO A 106 1.37 11.90 6.22
N HIS A 107 0.40 12.81 6.07
CA HIS A 107 -0.80 12.61 5.24
C HIS A 107 -1.76 11.50 5.69
N PHE A 108 -1.52 10.83 6.83
CA PHE A 108 -2.46 9.83 7.33
C PHE A 108 -3.81 10.45 7.71
N ARG A 109 -4.90 9.81 7.26
CA ARG A 109 -6.28 10.10 7.69
C ARG A 109 -7.07 8.80 7.82
N ALA A 110 -7.64 8.58 9.00
CA ALA A 110 -8.53 7.44 9.25
C ALA A 110 -9.77 7.46 8.34
#